data_AF-A0A960RSB2-F1
#
_entry.id   AF-A0A960RSB2-F1
#
_cell.length_a   1.000
_cell.length_b   1.000
_cell.length_c   1.000
_cell.angle_alpha   90.00
_cell.angle_beta   90.00
_cell.angle_gamma   90.00
#
_symmetry.space_group_name_H-M   'P 1'
#
loop_
_entity.id
_entity.type
_entity.pdbx_description
1 polymer ?
#
loop_
_entity_poly.entity_id
_entity_poly.type
_entity_poly.pdbx_seq_one_letter_code
_entity_poly.pdbx_strand_id
1 'polypeptide(L)'
;MGSLKNHYPEYLMEAAGLALFMFAAAFFTALFEVFLGKWIGDPLVRRVFEGGAIGLTATALVYSPWGKQSGAHFNPVVTLTFWRLGKVHHADFVYYVLFQFIGGYLGILVFEILAYEPLKKIGYIATIPGEQGVGVALMGEALISFLLMLTILWATNTPRLARYTGILAGIWIALFIIFEAPFSGMSMNPARTVASALPSGQWAGIWLYFLAPALGMLLSVEVYRFFRKEKRVICAKLHHLNSKRCIFKGCGYAALFLACLQGHAGIFSRPFEKPLIDAVVSYGMTVEDMDRSVKFYTEVLTFRKQADFVLSGNEYAELFELQGARLRVVRLKLGQEVLNLMEFLEPKGRPIPQDFKSDDLMFQHIAIVVSDINAAYGRLLRHNVSGISVDPQKLPEWNPNAAGIQAYYFRDPDGHPLEIIEYPPGKGDDRWHQLKGPLFLGIDHSAIAVKNTSQSLEFYEKTLGLKIVGQSLNYGIEQEKLSGVKEAKVRITSLKAEKGPGIELLDYIFPISGREMPRDTRANDLWH
;
A
#
# COMPACT_ATOMS: atom_id res chain seq x y z
N MET A 1 -6.69 -2.71 -24.80
CA MET A 1 -8.12 -2.85 -24.45
C MET A 1 -8.39 -3.06 -22.95
N GLY A 2 -7.54 -3.75 -22.17
CA GLY A 2 -7.80 -3.97 -20.73
C GLY A 2 -7.82 -2.71 -19.86
N SER A 3 -6.95 -1.72 -20.11
CA SER A 3 -6.89 -0.47 -19.33
C SER A 3 -8.15 0.40 -19.52
N LEU A 4 -8.70 0.51 -20.74
CA LEU A 4 -9.95 1.24 -20.97
C LEU A 4 -11.13 0.60 -20.20
N LYS A 5 -11.25 -0.73 -20.22
CA LYS A 5 -12.33 -1.42 -19.49
C LYS A 5 -12.24 -1.24 -17.97
N ASN A 6 -11.03 -1.12 -17.42
CA ASN A 6 -10.79 -1.14 -15.97
C ASN A 6 -10.63 0.24 -15.33
N HIS A 7 -10.27 1.28 -16.11
CA HIS A 7 -9.91 2.62 -15.62
C HIS A 7 -10.75 3.76 -16.28
N TYR A 8 -11.79 3.44 -17.05
CA TYR A 8 -12.65 4.49 -17.65
C TYR A 8 -13.28 5.46 -16.65
N PRO A 9 -13.63 5.08 -15.40
CA PRO A 9 -14.18 6.04 -14.45
C PRO A 9 -13.19 7.15 -14.13
N GLU A 10 -11.90 6.81 -13.97
CA GLU A 10 -10.85 7.80 -13.70
C GLU A 10 -10.64 8.75 -14.89
N TYR A 11 -10.77 8.27 -16.12
CA TYR A 11 -10.68 9.12 -17.33
C TYR A 11 -11.85 10.11 -17.41
N LEU A 12 -13.07 9.64 -17.12
CA LEU A 12 -14.25 10.52 -17.05
C LEU A 12 -14.12 11.56 -15.93
N MET A 13 -13.51 11.18 -14.80
CA MET A 13 -13.25 12.11 -13.69
C MET A 13 -12.20 13.16 -14.05
N GLU A 14 -11.15 12.80 -14.80
CA GLU A 14 -10.19 13.78 -15.35
C GLU A 14 -10.87 14.75 -16.32
N ALA A 15 -11.73 14.25 -17.21
CA ALA A 15 -12.52 15.10 -18.11
C ALA A 15 -13.45 16.03 -17.33
N ALA A 16 -14.23 15.51 -16.38
CA ALA A 16 -15.17 16.29 -15.60
C ALA A 16 -14.46 17.33 -14.71
N GLY A 17 -13.34 16.96 -14.10
CA GLY A 17 -12.54 17.88 -13.29
C GLY A 17 -11.98 19.03 -14.10
N LEU A 18 -11.41 18.77 -15.28
CA LEU A 18 -10.94 19.84 -16.16
C LEU A 18 -12.11 20.65 -16.76
N ALA A 19 -13.25 20.03 -17.06
CA ALA A 19 -14.44 20.75 -17.52
C ALA A 19 -14.93 21.75 -16.46
N LEU A 20 -15.05 21.32 -15.20
CA LEU A 20 -15.43 22.20 -14.10
C LEU A 20 -14.40 23.32 -13.87
N PHE A 21 -13.11 23.00 -13.97
CA PHE A 21 -12.06 24.00 -13.86
C PHE A 21 -12.17 25.05 -14.97
N MET A 22 -12.33 24.63 -16.23
CA MET A 22 -12.46 25.54 -17.37
C MET A 22 -13.71 26.40 -17.29
N PHE A 23 -14.85 25.81 -16.91
CA PHE A 23 -16.10 26.55 -16.69
C PHE A 23 -15.93 27.60 -15.59
N ALA A 24 -15.35 27.22 -14.45
CA ALA A 24 -15.13 28.13 -13.34
C ALA A 24 -14.14 29.25 -13.69
N ALA A 25 -13.05 28.94 -14.39
CA ALA A 25 -12.11 29.94 -14.88
C ALA A 25 -12.80 30.94 -15.80
N ALA A 26 -13.51 30.46 -16.83
CA ALA A 26 -14.30 31.29 -17.74
C ALA A 26 -15.30 32.18 -16.99
N PHE A 27 -16.04 31.59 -16.04
CA PHE A 27 -17.04 32.28 -15.24
C PHE A 27 -16.43 33.36 -14.35
N PHE A 28 -15.38 33.05 -13.59
CA PHE A 28 -14.76 34.00 -12.68
C PHE A 28 -14.01 35.11 -13.42
N THR A 29 -13.30 34.79 -14.51
CA THR A 29 -12.69 35.83 -15.37
C THR A 29 -13.78 36.76 -15.91
N ALA A 30 -14.86 36.22 -16.46
CA ALA A 30 -15.97 37.04 -16.97
C ALA A 30 -16.64 37.88 -15.86
N LEU A 31 -16.80 37.32 -14.66
CA LEU A 31 -17.35 38.01 -13.50
C LEU A 31 -16.45 39.17 -13.06
N PHE A 32 -15.14 38.95 -12.90
CA PHE A 32 -14.22 39.96 -12.36
C PHE A 32 -13.78 40.99 -13.41
N GLU A 33 -13.59 40.59 -14.67
CA GLU A 33 -13.16 41.50 -15.73
C GLU A 33 -14.30 42.32 -16.33
N VAL A 34 -15.50 41.74 -16.46
CA VAL A 34 -16.62 42.43 -17.12
C VAL A 34 -17.63 43.00 -16.14
N PHE A 35 -18.08 42.19 -15.19
CA PHE A 35 -19.18 42.58 -14.32
C PHE A 35 -18.68 43.45 -13.16
N LEU A 36 -17.76 42.92 -12.36
CA LEU A 36 -17.17 43.61 -11.22
C LEU A 36 -16.06 44.58 -11.64
N GLY A 37 -15.48 44.45 -12.84
CA GLY A 37 -14.47 45.37 -13.37
C GLY A 37 -14.98 46.80 -13.57
N LYS A 38 -16.31 46.98 -13.70
CA LYS A 38 -16.95 48.31 -13.68
C LYS A 38 -16.83 49.02 -12.33
N TRP A 39 -16.69 48.25 -11.25
CA TRP A 39 -16.64 48.72 -9.87
C TRP A 39 -15.22 48.66 -9.28
N ILE A 40 -14.42 47.68 -9.74
CA ILE A 40 -13.03 47.47 -9.35
C ILE A 40 -12.13 47.87 -10.51
N GLY A 41 -11.77 49.16 -10.57
CA GLY A 41 -10.97 49.71 -11.66
C GLY A 41 -9.56 49.12 -11.74
N ASP A 42 -8.95 48.80 -10.59
CA ASP A 42 -7.57 48.30 -10.52
C ASP A 42 -7.46 46.85 -11.07
N PRO A 43 -6.70 46.62 -12.17
CA PRO A 43 -6.49 45.29 -12.75
C PRO A 43 -5.75 44.32 -11.81
N LEU A 44 -4.92 44.81 -10.89
CA LEU A 44 -4.25 43.96 -9.91
C LEU A 44 -5.27 43.44 -8.89
N VAL A 45 -6.15 44.30 -8.37
CA VAL A 45 -7.18 43.90 -7.40
C VAL A 45 -8.14 42.87 -8.01
N ARG A 46 -8.56 43.07 -9.27
CA ARG A 46 -9.35 42.07 -10.01
C ARG A 46 -8.67 40.70 -10.07
N ARG A 47 -7.40 40.66 -10.48
CA ARG A 47 -6.62 39.42 -10.56
C ARG A 47 -6.40 38.76 -9.20
N VAL A 48 -6.34 39.50 -8.10
CA VAL A 48 -6.29 38.93 -6.75
C VAL A 48 -7.56 38.14 -6.44
N PHE A 49 -8.73 38.69 -6.72
CA PHE A 49 -10.00 37.98 -6.50
C PHE A 49 -10.19 36.82 -7.46
N GLU A 50 -9.88 37.02 -8.75
CA GLU A 50 -9.93 35.97 -9.76
C GLU A 50 -8.97 34.81 -9.42
N GLY A 51 -7.71 35.14 -9.13
CA GLY A 51 -6.69 34.18 -8.74
C GLY A 51 -7.10 33.41 -7.49
N GLY A 52 -7.65 34.08 -6.48
CA GLY A 52 -8.21 33.45 -5.30
C GLY A 52 -9.33 32.46 -5.63
N ALA A 53 -10.30 32.86 -6.46
CA ALA A 53 -11.43 32.02 -6.84
C ALA A 53 -11.00 30.78 -7.64
N ILE A 54 -10.13 30.95 -8.64
CA ILE A 54 -9.64 29.85 -9.48
C ILE A 54 -8.69 28.93 -8.70
N GLY A 55 -7.83 29.48 -7.84
CA GLY A 55 -6.97 28.70 -6.94
C GLY A 55 -7.75 27.87 -5.93
N LEU A 56 -8.82 28.43 -5.35
CA LEU A 56 -9.76 27.68 -4.50
C LEU A 56 -10.52 26.61 -5.30
N THR A 57 -10.90 26.90 -6.54
CA THR A 57 -11.54 25.92 -7.43
C THR A 57 -10.61 24.73 -7.68
N ALA A 58 -9.35 24.98 -8.06
CA ALA A 58 -8.36 23.92 -8.26
C ALA A 58 -8.18 23.09 -6.98
N THR A 59 -8.07 23.76 -5.83
CA THR A 59 -7.99 23.11 -4.51
C THR A 59 -9.20 22.20 -4.30
N ALA A 60 -10.41 22.73 -4.45
CA ALA A 60 -11.65 21.99 -4.25
C ALA A 60 -11.75 20.76 -5.17
N LEU A 61 -11.33 20.89 -6.44
CA LEU A 61 -11.32 19.78 -7.40
C LEU A 61 -10.33 18.69 -6.99
N VAL A 62 -9.13 19.04 -6.52
CA VAL A 62 -8.15 18.06 -6.02
C VAL A 62 -8.70 17.27 -4.82
N TYR A 63 -9.40 17.94 -3.89
CA TYR A 63 -9.97 17.29 -2.70
C TYR A 63 -11.38 16.69 -2.90
N SER A 64 -11.99 16.90 -4.07
CA SER A 64 -13.30 16.34 -4.43
C SER A 64 -13.24 14.80 -4.50
N PRO A 65 -14.38 14.09 -4.41
CA PRO A 65 -14.41 12.64 -4.60
C PRO A 65 -13.81 12.18 -5.93
N TRP A 66 -13.94 12.98 -7.00
CA TRP A 66 -13.41 12.70 -8.32
C TRP A 66 -11.91 12.91 -8.39
N GLY A 67 -11.40 14.06 -7.91
CA GLY A 67 -9.95 14.31 -7.86
C GLY A 67 -9.22 13.33 -6.93
N LYS A 68 -9.86 12.98 -5.80
CA LYS A 68 -9.42 11.90 -4.91
C LYS A 68 -9.48 10.54 -5.55
N GLN A 69 -10.10 10.30 -6.70
CA GLN A 69 -10.09 8.97 -7.33
C GLN A 69 -9.18 8.95 -8.57
N SER A 70 -9.31 9.93 -9.47
CA SER A 70 -8.46 10.02 -10.66
C SER A 70 -7.01 10.41 -10.36
N GLY A 71 -6.77 11.10 -9.24
CA GLY A 71 -5.46 11.65 -8.94
C GLY A 71 -5.31 13.13 -9.27
N ALA A 72 -6.32 13.73 -9.90
CA ALA A 72 -6.42 15.15 -10.16
C ALA A 72 -5.25 15.72 -10.98
N HIS A 73 -4.89 15.09 -12.09
CA HIS A 73 -3.84 15.66 -12.96
C HIS A 73 -4.36 16.88 -13.71
N PHE A 74 -5.55 16.75 -14.31
CA PHE A 74 -6.27 17.74 -15.11
C PHE A 74 -5.42 18.47 -16.15
N ASN A 75 -4.28 17.89 -16.53
CA ASN A 75 -3.25 18.52 -17.34
C ASN A 75 -2.43 17.42 -18.05
N PRO A 76 -2.36 17.47 -19.40
CA PRO A 76 -1.57 16.51 -20.18
C PRO A 76 -0.11 16.45 -19.78
N VAL A 77 0.49 17.58 -19.40
CA VAL A 77 1.91 17.67 -19.10
C VAL A 77 2.21 17.17 -17.69
N VAL A 78 1.31 17.38 -16.72
CA VAL A 78 1.40 16.72 -15.40
C VAL A 78 1.37 15.19 -15.58
N THR A 79 0.46 14.70 -16.43
CA THR A 79 0.34 13.28 -16.75
C THR A 79 1.60 12.76 -17.48
N LEU A 80 2.13 13.52 -18.45
CA LEU A 80 3.40 13.22 -19.13
C LEU A 80 4.56 13.11 -18.14
N THR A 81 4.60 14.01 -17.17
CA THR A 81 5.65 14.07 -16.16
C THR A 81 5.63 12.81 -15.28
N PHE A 82 4.46 12.40 -14.80
CA PHE A 82 4.33 11.16 -14.04
C PHE A 82 4.50 9.89 -14.90
N TRP A 83 4.19 9.95 -16.19
CA TRP A 83 4.51 8.88 -17.14
C TRP A 83 6.02 8.72 -17.33
N ARG A 84 6.75 9.83 -17.52
CA ARG A 84 8.23 9.88 -17.60
C ARG A 84 8.88 9.31 -16.33
N LEU A 85 8.25 9.48 -15.19
CA LEU A 85 8.64 8.93 -13.88
C LEU A 85 8.23 7.46 -13.67
N GLY A 86 7.60 6.82 -14.66
CA GLY A 86 7.18 5.42 -14.61
C GLY A 86 5.94 5.15 -13.75
N LYS A 87 5.19 6.19 -13.36
CA LYS A 87 4.02 6.08 -12.46
C LYS A 87 2.69 5.93 -13.17
N VAL A 88 2.60 6.30 -14.43
CA VAL A 88 1.41 6.13 -15.26
C VAL A 88 1.68 5.03 -16.28
N HIS A 89 0.76 4.08 -16.45
CA HIS A 89 0.87 3.08 -17.52
C HIS A 89 0.72 3.77 -18.89
N HIS A 90 1.41 3.27 -19.94
CA HIS A 90 1.36 3.89 -21.28
C HIS A 90 -0.07 4.10 -21.79
N ALA A 91 -0.93 3.09 -21.66
CA ALA A 91 -2.34 3.19 -22.05
C ALA A 91 -3.10 4.26 -21.23
N ASP A 92 -2.89 4.30 -19.91
CA ASP A 92 -3.57 5.28 -19.05
C ASP A 92 -3.11 6.71 -19.38
N PHE A 93 -1.83 6.90 -19.73
CA PHE A 93 -1.30 8.20 -20.18
C PHE A 93 -2.07 8.70 -21.41
N VAL A 94 -2.23 7.85 -22.43
CA VAL A 94 -2.94 8.21 -23.66
C VAL A 94 -4.39 8.60 -23.35
N TYR A 95 -5.10 7.80 -22.55
CA TYR A 95 -6.50 8.08 -22.22
C TYR A 95 -6.68 9.31 -21.33
N TYR A 96 -5.80 9.54 -20.35
CA TYR A 96 -5.82 10.76 -19.53
C TYR A 96 -5.70 12.00 -20.41
N VAL A 97 -4.71 12.03 -21.31
CA VAL A 97 -4.49 13.16 -22.21
C VAL A 97 -5.73 13.39 -23.09
N LEU A 98 -6.26 12.35 -23.72
CA LEU A 98 -7.46 12.47 -24.57
C LEU A 98 -8.67 13.01 -23.81
N PHE A 99 -8.96 12.45 -22.63
CA PHE A 99 -10.12 12.86 -21.83
C PHE A 99 -9.93 14.24 -21.21
N GLN A 100 -8.70 14.67 -20.92
CA GLN A 100 -8.41 16.04 -20.51
C GLN A 100 -8.74 17.04 -21.64
N PHE A 101 -8.33 16.77 -22.89
CA PHE A 101 -8.74 17.63 -24.03
C PHE A 101 -10.26 17.70 -24.20
N ILE A 102 -10.95 16.55 -24.11
CA ILE A 102 -12.42 16.48 -24.20
C ILE A 102 -13.06 17.30 -23.06
N GLY A 103 -12.63 17.08 -21.83
CA GLY A 103 -13.13 17.78 -20.65
C GLY A 103 -12.94 19.29 -20.73
N GLY A 104 -11.74 19.73 -21.10
CA GLY A 104 -11.44 21.15 -21.25
C GLY A 104 -12.39 21.84 -22.23
N TYR A 105 -12.59 21.24 -23.40
CA TYR A 105 -13.51 21.79 -24.40
C TYR A 105 -14.96 21.81 -23.90
N LEU A 106 -15.43 20.72 -23.28
CA LEU A 106 -16.80 20.67 -22.72
C LEU A 106 -17.04 21.76 -21.67
N GLY A 107 -16.04 22.07 -20.83
CA GLY A 107 -16.16 23.14 -19.83
C GLY A 107 -16.40 24.51 -20.44
N ILE A 108 -15.63 24.87 -21.47
CA ILE A 108 -15.83 26.12 -22.21
C ILE A 108 -17.13 26.10 -23.01
N LEU A 109 -17.49 24.98 -23.63
CA LEU A 109 -18.75 24.85 -24.37
C LEU A 109 -19.97 25.08 -23.47
N VAL A 110 -19.97 24.52 -22.26
CA VAL A 110 -21.04 24.77 -21.27
C VAL A 110 -21.08 26.25 -20.87
N PHE A 111 -19.93 26.89 -20.67
CA PHE A 111 -19.88 28.32 -20.42
C PHE A 111 -20.45 29.12 -21.59
N GLU A 112 -20.08 28.80 -22.83
CA GLU A 112 -20.56 29.47 -24.04
C GLU A 112 -22.09 29.36 -24.22
N ILE A 113 -22.68 28.21 -23.87
CA ILE A 113 -24.13 28.01 -23.90
C ILE A 113 -24.85 28.87 -22.85
N LEU A 114 -24.25 29.02 -21.66
CA LEU A 114 -24.90 29.68 -20.52
C LEU A 114 -24.62 31.19 -20.43
N ALA A 115 -23.48 31.66 -20.95
CA ALA A 115 -23.05 33.04 -20.85
C ALA A 115 -23.72 33.94 -21.90
N TYR A 116 -23.97 35.21 -21.55
CA TYR A 116 -24.45 36.21 -22.50
C TYR A 116 -23.29 36.78 -23.34
N GLU A 117 -23.58 37.25 -24.57
CA GLU A 117 -22.58 37.55 -25.61
C GLU A 117 -21.32 38.34 -25.16
N PRO A 118 -21.45 39.49 -24.46
CA PRO A 118 -20.29 40.21 -23.91
C PRO A 118 -19.37 39.39 -22.99
N LEU A 119 -19.90 38.42 -22.24
CA LEU A 119 -19.08 37.55 -21.38
C LEU A 119 -18.38 36.44 -22.16
N LYS A 120 -18.93 36.01 -23.30
CA LYS A 120 -18.38 34.88 -24.06
C LYS A 120 -16.95 35.15 -24.52
N LYS A 121 -16.73 36.31 -25.17
CA LYS A 121 -15.40 36.66 -25.73
C LYS A 121 -14.29 36.74 -24.67
N ILE A 122 -14.61 37.24 -23.48
CA ILE A 122 -13.64 37.41 -22.38
C ILE A 122 -13.50 36.10 -21.59
N GLY A 123 -14.62 35.40 -21.36
CA GLY A 123 -14.65 34.13 -20.67
C GLY A 123 -14.08 32.96 -21.46
N TYR A 124 -13.78 33.10 -22.76
CA TYR A 124 -13.00 32.08 -23.47
C TYR A 124 -11.58 31.91 -22.93
N ILE A 125 -11.08 32.84 -22.11
CA ILE A 125 -9.79 32.75 -21.40
C ILE A 125 -8.63 32.34 -22.32
N ALA A 126 -8.63 32.84 -23.56
CA ALA A 126 -7.63 32.52 -24.57
C ALA A 126 -6.22 32.90 -24.10
N THR A 127 -5.28 31.96 -24.23
CA THR A 127 -3.88 32.19 -23.87
C THR A 127 -3.14 32.72 -25.08
N ILE A 128 -2.80 34.01 -25.04
CA ILE A 128 -2.05 34.71 -26.08
C ILE A 128 -0.83 35.41 -25.44
N PRO A 129 0.31 35.47 -26.15
CA PRO A 129 1.46 36.24 -25.67
C PRO A 129 1.05 37.68 -25.36
N GLY A 130 1.49 38.19 -24.21
CA GLY A 130 1.32 39.58 -23.83
C GLY A 130 2.14 40.52 -24.72
N GLU A 131 1.99 41.82 -24.48
CA GLU A 131 2.64 42.88 -25.27
C GLU A 131 4.18 42.82 -25.24
N GLN A 132 4.75 42.17 -24.23
CA GLN A 132 6.19 41.96 -24.07
C GLN A 132 6.75 40.89 -25.02
N GLY A 133 5.89 40.19 -25.75
CA GLY A 133 6.26 39.31 -26.86
C GLY A 133 6.44 37.84 -26.50
N VAL A 134 6.62 37.03 -27.55
CA VAL A 134 6.64 35.55 -27.49
C VAL A 134 7.74 35.00 -26.58
N GLY A 135 8.91 35.63 -26.54
CA GLY A 135 10.02 35.17 -25.70
C GLY A 135 9.72 35.26 -24.21
N VAL A 136 9.11 36.37 -23.77
CA VAL A 136 8.71 36.57 -22.37
C VAL A 136 7.61 35.60 -21.99
N ALA A 137 6.60 35.41 -22.85
CA ALA A 137 5.53 34.44 -22.64
C ALA A 137 6.07 33.01 -22.51
N LEU A 138 7.01 32.61 -23.37
CA LEU A 138 7.63 31.28 -23.33
C LEU A 138 8.43 31.05 -22.04
N MET A 139 9.20 32.05 -21.60
CA MET A 139 9.95 31.96 -20.34
C MET A 139 9.01 31.95 -19.13
N GLY A 140 7.96 32.77 -19.14
CA GLY A 140 6.92 32.82 -18.12
C GLY A 140 6.27 31.45 -17.93
N GLU A 141 5.69 30.91 -19.01
CA GLU A 141 5.02 29.61 -19.03
C GLU A 141 5.92 28.46 -18.57
N ALA A 142 7.18 28.44 -19.03
CA ALA A 142 8.15 27.43 -18.62
C ALA A 142 8.47 27.54 -17.12
N LEU A 143 8.64 28.76 -16.60
CA LEU A 143 8.94 29.00 -15.19
C LEU A 143 7.77 28.62 -14.29
N ILE A 144 6.55 29.06 -14.59
CA ILE A 144 5.38 28.73 -13.74
C ILE A 144 5.05 27.24 -13.78
N SER A 145 5.20 26.60 -14.94
CA SER A 145 5.04 25.15 -15.09
C SER A 145 6.10 24.38 -14.29
N PHE A 146 7.35 24.84 -14.33
CA PHE A 146 8.44 24.29 -13.53
C PHE A 146 8.14 24.41 -12.03
N LEU A 147 7.77 25.60 -11.53
CA LEU A 147 7.50 25.85 -10.12
C LEU A 147 6.30 25.04 -9.60
N LEU A 148 5.22 24.97 -10.37
CA LEU A 148 4.04 24.19 -10.03
C LEU A 148 4.40 22.70 -9.92
N MET A 149 5.02 22.15 -10.96
CA MET A 149 5.31 20.72 -11.00
C MET A 149 6.37 20.33 -9.97
N LEU A 150 7.41 21.17 -9.75
CA LEU A 150 8.40 20.95 -8.69
C LEU A 150 7.70 20.90 -7.32
N THR A 151 6.76 21.80 -7.07
CA THR A 151 5.98 21.83 -5.83
C THR A 151 5.10 20.59 -5.69
N ILE A 152 4.39 20.18 -6.75
CA ILE A 152 3.58 18.96 -6.76
C ILE A 152 4.45 17.73 -6.47
N LEU A 153 5.61 17.61 -7.13
CA LEU A 153 6.55 16.52 -6.89
C LEU A 153 7.07 16.54 -5.45
N TRP A 154 7.44 17.69 -4.92
CA TRP A 154 7.99 17.77 -3.56
C TRP A 154 6.92 17.49 -2.50
N ALA A 155 5.74 18.09 -2.63
CA ALA A 155 4.64 17.95 -1.68
C ALA A 155 4.09 16.52 -1.66
N THR A 156 3.72 15.98 -2.84
CA THR A 156 3.13 14.63 -2.97
C THR A 156 4.10 13.54 -2.50
N ASN A 157 5.42 13.79 -2.58
CA ASN A 157 6.44 12.82 -2.20
C ASN A 157 7.13 13.15 -0.87
N THR A 158 6.48 13.97 -0.04
CA THR A 158 6.86 14.21 1.35
C THR A 158 5.66 13.90 2.24
N PRO A 159 5.66 12.82 3.04
CA PRO A 159 4.47 12.34 3.77
C PRO A 159 3.74 13.41 4.59
N ARG A 160 4.48 14.33 5.22
CA ARG A 160 3.90 15.44 6.01
C ARG A 160 3.20 16.49 5.15
N LEU A 161 3.69 16.73 3.92
CA LEU A 161 3.18 17.75 3.01
C LEU A 161 2.14 17.22 2.02
N ALA A 162 2.08 15.91 1.79
CA ALA A 162 1.24 15.32 0.76
C ALA A 162 -0.26 15.58 0.94
N ARG A 163 -0.70 15.79 2.19
CA ARG A 163 -2.08 16.20 2.50
C ARG A 163 -2.41 17.61 2.03
N TYR A 164 -1.40 18.46 1.82
CA TYR A 164 -1.51 19.87 1.46
C TYR A 164 -1.18 20.14 -0.01
N THR A 165 -0.86 19.11 -0.82
CA THR A 165 -0.50 19.27 -2.24
C THR A 165 -1.54 20.09 -3.02
N GLY A 166 -2.84 19.80 -2.84
CA GLY A 166 -3.90 20.53 -3.53
C GLY A 166 -3.95 22.02 -3.14
N ILE A 167 -3.75 22.34 -1.86
CA ILE A 167 -3.69 23.72 -1.36
C ILE A 167 -2.48 24.45 -1.93
N LEU A 168 -1.29 23.82 -1.90
CA LEU A 168 -0.06 24.40 -2.43
C LEU A 168 -0.17 24.66 -3.95
N ALA A 169 -0.76 23.71 -4.69
CA ALA A 169 -1.04 23.89 -6.12
C ALA A 169 -2.04 25.04 -6.36
N GLY A 170 -3.10 25.13 -5.57
CA GLY A 170 -4.09 26.21 -5.65
C GLY A 170 -3.49 27.60 -5.35
N ILE A 171 -2.61 27.70 -4.35
CA ILE A 171 -1.88 28.94 -4.05
C ILE A 171 -1.01 29.36 -5.23
N TRP A 172 -0.26 28.43 -5.83
CA TRP A 172 0.54 28.73 -7.01
C TRP A 172 -0.32 29.20 -8.19
N ILE A 173 -1.44 28.52 -8.46
CA ILE A 173 -2.39 28.93 -9.50
C ILE A 173 -2.88 30.36 -9.25
N ALA A 174 -3.25 30.70 -8.01
CA ALA A 174 -3.67 32.06 -7.65
C ALA A 174 -2.56 33.08 -7.90
N LEU A 175 -1.34 32.80 -7.46
CA LEU A 175 -0.19 33.70 -7.65
C LEU A 175 0.16 33.88 -9.13
N PHE A 176 0.08 32.83 -9.95
CA PHE A 176 0.37 32.95 -11.37
C PHE A 176 -0.69 33.75 -12.12
N ILE A 177 -1.96 33.66 -11.72
CA ILE A 177 -3.00 34.55 -12.25
C ILE A 177 -2.71 36.01 -11.86
N ILE A 178 -2.30 36.25 -10.62
CA ILE A 178 -1.97 37.60 -10.14
C ILE A 178 -0.76 38.18 -10.88
N PHE A 179 0.32 37.42 -11.06
CA PHE A 179 1.60 37.98 -11.50
C PHE A 179 1.99 37.64 -12.94
N GLU A 180 1.64 36.45 -13.43
CA GLU A 180 2.15 35.93 -14.70
C GLU A 180 1.14 36.10 -15.86
N ALA A 181 -0.16 36.07 -15.59
CA ALA A 181 -1.21 36.21 -16.60
C ALA A 181 -1.05 37.40 -17.58
N PRO A 182 -0.56 38.60 -17.20
CA PRO A 182 -0.36 39.68 -18.17
C PRO A 182 0.68 39.40 -19.26
N PHE A 183 1.58 38.44 -19.02
CA PHE A 183 2.70 38.13 -19.92
C PHE A 183 2.39 37.01 -20.91
N SER A 184 1.55 36.03 -20.53
CA SER A 184 1.24 34.85 -21.36
C SER A 184 -0.24 34.44 -21.36
N GLY A 185 -1.07 35.06 -20.54
CA GLY A 185 -2.44 34.61 -20.29
C GLY A 185 -2.54 33.38 -19.36
N MET A 186 -1.42 32.88 -18.83
CA MET A 186 -1.32 31.80 -17.83
C MET A 186 -2.09 30.52 -18.22
N SER A 187 -1.38 29.56 -18.78
CA SER A 187 -1.91 28.26 -19.20
C SER A 187 -1.35 27.09 -18.40
N MET A 188 -0.05 26.82 -18.56
CA MET A 188 0.65 25.60 -18.13
C MET A 188 0.07 24.28 -18.68
N ASN A 189 -0.98 24.33 -19.50
CA ASN A 189 -1.85 23.20 -19.77
C ASN A 189 -2.33 23.21 -21.23
N PRO A 190 -1.79 22.34 -22.09
CA PRO A 190 -2.19 22.26 -23.49
C PRO A 190 -3.69 22.02 -23.70
N ALA A 191 -4.34 21.24 -22.82
CA ALA A 191 -5.78 20.98 -22.91
C ALA A 191 -6.61 22.25 -22.62
N ARG A 192 -6.19 23.04 -21.63
CA ARG A 192 -6.78 24.36 -21.33
C ARG A 192 -6.61 25.33 -22.50
N THR A 193 -5.41 25.41 -23.08
CA THR A 193 -5.14 26.28 -24.24
C THR A 193 -5.99 25.89 -25.44
N VAL A 194 -6.05 24.60 -25.82
CA VAL A 194 -6.85 24.17 -26.98
C VAL A 194 -8.35 24.40 -26.74
N ALA A 195 -8.84 24.09 -25.54
CA ALA A 195 -10.24 24.33 -25.18
C ALA A 195 -10.67 25.78 -25.35
N SER A 196 -9.75 26.71 -25.06
CA SER A 196 -9.96 28.16 -25.22
C SER A 196 -9.83 28.62 -26.68
N ALA A 197 -8.87 28.05 -27.41
CA ALA A 197 -8.56 28.41 -28.80
C ALA A 197 -9.69 28.01 -29.77
N LEU A 198 -10.35 26.88 -29.53
CA LEU A 198 -11.42 26.36 -30.39
C LEU A 198 -12.57 27.37 -30.62
N PRO A 199 -13.25 27.88 -29.58
CA PRO A 199 -14.34 28.85 -29.75
C PRO A 199 -13.86 30.30 -29.97
N SER A 200 -12.67 30.66 -29.46
CA SER A 200 -12.13 32.02 -29.65
C SER A 200 -11.51 32.27 -31.03
N GLY A 201 -11.16 31.20 -31.76
CA GLY A 201 -10.42 31.27 -33.02
C GLY A 201 -8.96 31.71 -32.87
N GLN A 202 -8.45 31.83 -31.63
CA GLN A 202 -7.10 32.33 -31.34
C GLN A 202 -6.08 31.19 -31.33
N TRP A 203 -5.44 30.97 -32.48
CA TRP A 203 -4.40 29.93 -32.66
C TRP A 203 -2.98 30.50 -32.65
N ALA A 204 -2.85 31.83 -32.65
CA ALA A 204 -1.56 32.51 -32.70
C ALA A 204 -0.69 32.12 -31.49
N GLY A 205 0.52 31.65 -31.76
CA GLY A 205 1.47 31.24 -30.71
C GLY A 205 1.12 29.92 -30.00
N ILE A 206 0.11 29.16 -30.43
CA ILE A 206 -0.36 27.97 -29.68
C ILE A 206 0.75 26.96 -29.34
N TRP A 207 1.75 26.81 -30.22
CA TRP A 207 2.89 25.91 -30.02
C TRP A 207 3.66 26.21 -28.71
N LEU A 208 3.68 27.46 -28.28
CA LEU A 208 4.40 27.87 -27.07
C LEU A 208 3.79 27.26 -25.81
N TYR A 209 2.45 27.13 -25.76
CA TYR A 209 1.72 26.54 -24.63
C TYR A 209 1.76 25.01 -24.63
N PHE A 210 2.34 24.40 -25.66
CA PHE A 210 2.71 22.98 -25.67
C PHE A 210 4.17 22.81 -25.25
N LEU A 211 5.06 23.61 -25.84
CA LEU A 211 6.50 23.48 -25.63
C LEU A 211 6.92 23.96 -24.24
N ALA A 212 6.53 25.17 -23.83
CA ALA A 212 6.99 25.78 -22.60
C ALA A 212 6.57 24.99 -21.35
N PRO A 213 5.31 24.53 -21.21
CA PRO A 213 4.94 23.70 -20.06
C PRO A 213 5.68 22.36 -20.06
N ALA A 214 5.85 21.71 -21.21
CA ALA A 214 6.60 20.46 -21.31
C ALA A 214 8.06 20.63 -20.86
N LEU A 215 8.74 21.69 -21.32
CA LEU A 215 10.11 22.00 -20.90
C LEU A 215 10.18 22.27 -19.40
N GLY A 216 9.30 23.11 -18.87
CA GLY A 216 9.28 23.47 -17.45
C GLY A 216 9.02 22.27 -16.54
N MET A 217 7.97 21.49 -16.82
CA MET A 217 7.62 20.34 -15.97
C MET A 217 8.63 19.20 -16.08
N LEU A 218 9.19 18.93 -17.26
CA LEU A 218 10.25 17.91 -17.40
C LEU A 218 11.55 18.36 -16.73
N LEU A 219 11.90 19.65 -16.80
CA LEU A 219 13.04 20.19 -16.04
C LEU A 219 12.82 20.01 -14.53
N SER A 220 11.58 20.19 -14.04
CA SER A 220 11.25 19.95 -12.63
C SER A 220 11.51 18.51 -12.20
N VAL A 221 11.34 17.53 -13.10
CA VAL A 221 11.67 16.12 -12.85
C VAL A 221 13.17 15.94 -12.65
N GLU A 222 13.98 16.49 -13.55
CA GLU A 222 15.42 16.30 -13.48
C GLU A 222 15.99 17.03 -12.24
N VAL A 223 15.50 18.23 -11.91
CA VAL A 223 15.83 18.93 -10.66
C VAL A 223 15.40 18.13 -9.44
N TYR A 224 14.16 17.62 -9.43
CA TYR A 224 13.66 16.79 -8.33
C TYR A 224 14.52 15.53 -8.13
N ARG A 225 14.87 14.83 -9.22
CA ARG A 225 15.73 13.63 -9.19
C ARG A 225 17.13 13.95 -8.69
N PHE A 226 17.71 15.08 -9.11
CA PHE A 226 19.01 15.55 -8.66
C PHE A 226 19.04 15.75 -7.14
N PHE A 227 18.07 16.50 -6.58
CA PHE A 227 18.02 16.77 -5.14
C PHE A 227 17.62 15.56 -4.29
N ARG A 228 16.78 14.65 -4.82
CA ARG A 228 16.28 13.49 -4.09
C ARG A 228 17.14 12.23 -4.21
N LYS A 229 18.29 12.27 -4.90
CA LYS A 229 19.26 11.17 -5.04
C LYS A 229 18.59 9.81 -5.32
N GLU A 230 17.99 9.68 -6.50
CA GLU A 230 17.34 8.46 -7.02
C GLU A 230 16.17 7.86 -6.21
N LYS A 231 15.64 8.56 -5.21
CA LYS A 231 14.42 8.12 -4.52
C LYS A 231 13.25 8.06 -5.50
N ARG A 232 12.64 6.87 -5.64
CA ARG A 232 11.44 6.70 -6.46
C ARG A 232 10.32 7.59 -5.92
N VAL A 233 9.63 8.27 -6.84
CA VAL A 233 8.37 8.98 -6.57
C VAL A 233 7.41 8.01 -5.86
N ILE A 234 6.71 8.44 -4.83
CA ILE A 234 5.77 7.65 -4.02
C ILE A 234 4.52 7.36 -4.86
N CYS A 235 3.87 8.39 -5.39
CA CYS A 235 2.70 8.22 -6.26
C CYS A 235 2.45 9.47 -7.13
N ALA A 236 1.62 9.31 -8.17
CA ALA A 236 1.20 10.38 -9.09
C ALA A 236 -0.07 11.11 -8.65
N LYS A 237 -0.91 10.49 -7.82
CA LYS A 237 -2.15 11.12 -7.33
C LYS A 237 -1.86 12.24 -6.31
N LEU A 238 -2.45 13.42 -6.53
CA LEU A 238 -2.18 14.63 -5.73
C LEU A 238 -2.71 14.54 -4.30
N HIS A 239 -3.73 13.70 -4.03
CA HIS A 239 -4.27 13.50 -2.69
C HIS A 239 -4.51 12.01 -2.39
N HIS A 240 -3.76 11.48 -1.42
CA HIS A 240 -3.79 10.05 -1.04
C HIS A 240 -4.42 9.73 0.31
N LEU A 241 -4.71 10.71 1.16
CA LEU A 241 -5.35 10.47 2.47
C LEU A 241 -6.86 10.27 2.32
N ASN A 242 -7.27 9.18 1.68
CA ASN A 242 -8.67 8.82 1.44
C ASN A 242 -8.81 7.33 1.09
N SER A 243 -10.04 6.82 1.13
CA SER A 243 -10.38 5.43 0.80
C SER A 243 -10.55 5.14 -0.70
N LYS A 244 -10.29 6.11 -1.59
CA LYS A 244 -10.47 5.89 -3.04
C LYS A 244 -9.29 5.12 -3.61
N ARG A 245 -9.60 4.15 -4.47
CA ARG A 245 -8.63 3.39 -5.27
C ARG A 245 -7.58 4.30 -5.92
N CYS A 246 -6.36 3.77 -6.06
CA CYS A 246 -5.30 4.39 -6.85
C CYS A 246 -4.95 3.46 -8.01
N ILE A 247 -4.95 3.98 -9.25
CA ILE A 247 -4.61 3.20 -10.46
C ILE A 247 -3.14 3.34 -10.88
N PHE A 248 -2.37 4.22 -10.23
CA PHE A 248 -0.98 4.50 -10.59
C PHE A 248 0.00 3.42 -10.14
N LYS A 249 1.02 3.16 -10.96
CA LYS A 249 2.02 2.10 -10.77
C LYS A 249 2.83 2.32 -9.49
N GLY A 250 2.92 1.28 -8.66
CA GLY A 250 3.74 1.28 -7.44
C GLY A 250 3.36 2.43 -6.51
N CYS A 251 2.06 2.60 -6.24
CA CYS A 251 1.55 3.57 -5.28
C CYS A 251 2.11 3.27 -3.88
N GLY A 252 3.03 4.11 -3.40
CA GLY A 252 3.65 3.94 -2.08
C GLY A 252 2.77 4.41 -0.90
N TYR A 253 1.60 4.99 -1.16
CA TYR A 253 0.71 5.47 -0.09
C TYR A 253 -0.11 4.37 0.59
N ALA A 254 -0.33 3.24 -0.09
CA ALA A 254 -0.91 2.07 0.56
C ALA A 254 -0.02 1.58 1.72
N ALA A 255 1.31 1.58 1.51
CA ALA A 255 2.30 1.22 2.53
C ALA A 255 2.47 2.32 3.62
N LEU A 256 2.37 3.61 3.25
CA LEU A 256 2.45 4.73 4.21
C LEU A 256 1.22 4.85 5.11
N PHE A 257 0.02 4.53 4.63
CA PHE A 257 -1.20 4.54 5.46
C PHE A 257 -1.13 3.48 6.56
N LEU A 258 -0.63 2.28 6.22
CA LEU A 258 -0.31 1.22 7.18
C LEU A 258 0.77 1.65 8.20
N ALA A 259 1.83 2.34 7.77
CA ALA A 259 2.90 2.81 8.66
C ALA A 259 2.50 3.98 9.59
N CYS A 260 1.57 4.85 9.14
CA CYS A 260 1.13 6.01 9.92
C CYS A 260 0.10 5.65 11.00
N LEU A 261 -0.75 4.63 10.76
CA LEU A 261 -1.65 4.07 11.76
C LEU A 261 -0.91 3.42 12.94
N GLN A 262 0.34 3.00 12.73
CA GLN A 262 1.21 2.43 13.76
C GLN A 262 2.06 3.48 14.51
N GLY A 263 1.76 4.78 14.36
CA GLY A 263 2.43 5.85 15.12
C GLY A 263 3.86 6.20 14.68
N HIS A 264 4.33 5.69 13.53
CA HIS A 264 5.71 5.88 13.08
C HIS A 264 5.80 6.91 11.95
N ALA A 265 5.72 8.21 12.30
CA ALA A 265 5.94 9.33 11.38
C ALA A 265 7.44 9.53 11.06
N GLY A 266 8.10 8.49 10.52
CA GLY A 266 9.55 8.50 10.38
C GLY A 266 10.16 7.45 9.49
N ILE A 267 9.42 6.79 8.57
CA ILE A 267 10.03 5.77 7.73
C ILE A 267 9.54 5.88 6.28
N PHE A 268 10.38 6.47 5.42
CA PHE A 268 10.99 5.81 4.26
C PHE A 268 11.45 6.81 3.22
N SER A 269 12.77 6.84 3.05
CA SER A 269 13.42 7.47 1.93
C SER A 269 14.78 6.77 1.71
N ARG A 270 14.74 5.50 1.31
CA ARG A 270 15.89 4.73 0.79
C ARG A 270 15.40 3.61 -0.15
N PRO A 271 16.18 3.18 -1.16
CA PRO A 271 16.11 1.79 -1.62
C PRO A 271 16.48 0.91 -0.41
N PHE A 272 15.77 -0.19 -0.19
CA PHE A 272 16.06 -1.12 0.91
C PHE A 272 17.41 -1.81 0.67
N GLU A 273 18.51 -1.14 0.99
CA GLU A 273 19.77 -1.80 1.40
C GLU A 273 19.60 -2.44 2.80
N LYS A 274 18.56 -2.04 3.55
CA LYS A 274 18.23 -2.57 4.88
C LYS A 274 16.75 -2.96 4.93
N PRO A 275 16.38 -4.16 5.41
CA PRO A 275 15.00 -4.68 5.54
C PRO A 275 13.96 -3.73 6.18
N LEU A 276 12.67 -3.89 5.85
CA LEU A 276 11.54 -3.14 6.45
C LEU A 276 11.30 -3.54 7.89
N ILE A 277 11.46 -4.83 8.18
CA ILE A 277 11.49 -5.35 9.54
C ILE A 277 12.89 -5.87 9.84
N ASP A 278 13.41 -5.55 11.01
CA ASP A 278 14.69 -6.05 11.51
C ASP A 278 14.51 -7.32 12.35
N ALA A 279 13.32 -7.56 12.91
CA ALA A 279 13.06 -8.70 13.75
C ALA A 279 11.63 -9.25 13.65
N VAL A 280 11.52 -10.57 13.86
CA VAL A 280 10.28 -11.19 14.35
C VAL A 280 10.36 -11.21 15.87
N VAL A 281 9.44 -10.54 16.57
CA VAL A 281 9.56 -10.37 18.03
C VAL A 281 8.79 -11.44 18.81
N SER A 282 7.67 -11.91 18.26
CA SER A 282 6.81 -12.90 18.89
C SER A 282 5.80 -13.44 17.88
N TYR A 283 5.26 -14.64 18.14
CA TYR A 283 4.05 -15.14 17.48
C TYR A 283 2.83 -14.85 18.34
N GLY A 284 1.66 -14.77 17.71
CA GLY A 284 0.37 -14.60 18.37
C GLY A 284 -0.59 -15.68 17.91
N MET A 285 -1.43 -16.17 18.81
CA MET A 285 -2.52 -17.09 18.48
C MET A 285 -3.77 -16.78 19.31
N THR A 286 -4.93 -16.92 18.70
CA THR A 286 -6.22 -16.71 19.38
C THR A 286 -6.66 -17.99 20.08
N VAL A 287 -7.01 -17.92 21.36
CA VAL A 287 -7.45 -19.08 22.17
C VAL A 287 -8.87 -18.91 22.69
N GLU A 288 -9.58 -20.00 22.92
CA GLU A 288 -10.96 -19.96 23.41
C GLU A 288 -11.03 -19.70 24.93
N ASP A 289 -10.16 -20.39 25.68
CA ASP A 289 -10.08 -20.35 27.14
C ASP A 289 -8.62 -20.16 27.58
N MET A 290 -8.28 -18.97 28.06
CA MET A 290 -6.91 -18.63 28.39
C MET A 290 -6.30 -19.54 29.47
N ASP A 291 -7.05 -19.90 30.51
CA ASP A 291 -6.49 -20.65 31.63
C ASP A 291 -6.19 -22.10 31.22
N ARG A 292 -7.06 -22.71 30.40
CA ARG A 292 -6.83 -24.01 29.77
C ARG A 292 -5.57 -24.00 28.89
N SER A 293 -5.45 -23.01 28.01
CA SER A 293 -4.30 -22.92 27.09
C SER A 293 -3.01 -22.65 27.86
N VAL A 294 -3.00 -21.69 28.80
CA VAL A 294 -1.83 -21.41 29.64
C VAL A 294 -1.38 -22.66 30.40
N LYS A 295 -2.31 -23.43 30.98
CA LYS A 295 -1.99 -24.68 31.65
C LYS A 295 -1.28 -25.66 30.72
N PHE A 296 -1.80 -25.85 29.50
CA PHE A 296 -1.17 -26.70 28.50
C PHE A 296 0.25 -26.24 28.14
N TYR A 297 0.41 -24.98 27.74
CA TYR A 297 1.72 -24.48 27.30
C TYR A 297 2.75 -24.48 28.44
N THR A 298 2.35 -24.24 29.68
CA THR A 298 3.27 -24.19 30.84
C THR A 298 3.56 -25.57 31.42
N GLU A 299 2.56 -26.45 31.57
CA GLU A 299 2.73 -27.77 32.19
C GLU A 299 3.17 -28.84 31.19
N VAL A 300 2.68 -28.81 29.95
CA VAL A 300 3.01 -29.82 28.93
C VAL A 300 4.25 -29.42 28.15
N LEU A 301 4.30 -28.17 27.65
CA LEU A 301 5.37 -27.68 26.77
C LEU A 301 6.42 -26.82 27.49
N THR A 302 6.31 -26.65 28.82
CA THR A 302 7.29 -26.00 29.69
C THR A 302 7.55 -24.51 29.42
N PHE A 303 6.63 -23.83 28.74
CA PHE A 303 6.69 -22.38 28.58
C PHE A 303 6.61 -21.69 29.95
N ARG A 304 7.22 -20.51 30.05
CA ARG A 304 7.14 -19.66 31.25
C ARG A 304 6.22 -18.48 30.99
N LYS A 305 5.22 -18.27 31.86
CA LYS A 305 4.37 -17.08 31.83
C LYS A 305 5.18 -15.84 32.22
N GLN A 306 5.15 -14.81 31.37
CA GLN A 306 5.85 -13.54 31.58
C GLN A 306 4.91 -12.40 31.95
N ALA A 307 3.75 -12.32 31.30
CA ALA A 307 2.77 -11.26 31.51
C ALA A 307 1.35 -11.78 31.26
N ASP A 308 0.37 -11.15 31.89
CA ASP A 308 -1.05 -11.48 31.81
C ASP A 308 -1.81 -10.17 32.00
N PHE A 309 -2.46 -9.66 30.94
CA PHE A 309 -3.12 -8.36 30.97
C PHE A 309 -4.33 -8.35 30.04
N VAL A 310 -5.24 -7.40 30.28
CA VAL A 310 -6.44 -7.20 29.46
C VAL A 310 -6.27 -5.93 28.65
N LEU A 311 -6.58 -6.04 27.36
CA LEU A 311 -6.66 -4.93 26.43
C LEU A 311 -8.13 -4.61 26.15
N SER A 312 -8.48 -3.33 26.24
CA SER A 312 -9.82 -2.82 25.99
C SER A 312 -9.74 -1.36 25.57
N GLY A 313 -10.63 -0.93 24.69
CA GLY A 313 -10.67 0.45 24.20
C GLY A 313 -10.95 0.50 22.70
N ASN A 314 -11.31 1.69 22.21
CA ASN A 314 -11.63 1.87 20.80
C ASN A 314 -10.44 1.58 19.88
N GLU A 315 -9.19 1.81 20.32
CA GLU A 315 -8.03 1.51 19.48
C GLU A 315 -7.89 0.02 19.17
N TYR A 316 -8.24 -0.85 20.13
CA TYR A 316 -8.21 -2.30 19.90
C TYR A 316 -9.40 -2.79 19.07
N ALA A 317 -10.56 -2.15 19.24
CA ALA A 317 -11.72 -2.41 18.38
C ALA A 317 -11.43 -2.05 16.92
N GLU A 318 -10.72 -0.96 16.68
CA GLU A 318 -10.26 -0.58 15.34
C GLU A 318 -9.15 -1.50 14.83
N LEU A 319 -8.15 -1.83 15.67
CA LEU A 319 -7.03 -2.71 15.29
C LEU A 319 -7.49 -4.09 14.81
N PHE A 320 -8.45 -4.69 15.52
CA PHE A 320 -8.97 -6.01 15.20
C PHE A 320 -10.21 -5.98 14.31
N GLU A 321 -10.68 -4.79 13.92
CA GLU A 321 -11.95 -4.58 13.21
C GLU A 321 -13.16 -5.25 13.90
N LEU A 322 -13.16 -5.22 15.24
CA LEU A 322 -14.18 -5.84 16.10
C LEU A 322 -14.73 -4.80 17.09
N GLN A 323 -15.94 -4.32 16.85
CA GLN A 323 -16.58 -3.37 17.76
C GLN A 323 -16.71 -3.95 19.18
N GLY A 324 -16.33 -3.16 20.17
CA GLY A 324 -16.37 -3.57 21.58
C GLY A 324 -15.29 -4.59 21.96
N ALA A 325 -14.27 -4.81 21.13
CA ALA A 325 -13.23 -5.80 21.39
C ALA A 325 -12.60 -5.62 22.77
N ARG A 326 -12.70 -6.68 23.57
CA ARG A 326 -11.99 -6.82 24.83
C ARG A 326 -11.29 -8.17 24.82
N LEU A 327 -9.98 -8.18 25.00
CA LEU A 327 -9.18 -9.39 24.93
C LEU A 327 -8.18 -9.50 26.08
N ARG A 328 -8.01 -10.70 26.61
CA ARG A 328 -6.95 -11.05 27.56
C ARG A 328 -5.75 -11.56 26.78
N VAL A 329 -4.58 -11.02 27.06
CA VAL A 329 -3.33 -11.43 26.42
C VAL A 329 -2.39 -12.00 27.48
N VAL A 330 -1.92 -13.23 27.25
CA VAL A 330 -0.89 -13.86 28.07
C VAL A 330 0.36 -14.04 27.24
N ARG A 331 1.46 -13.46 27.71
CA ARG A 331 2.78 -13.60 27.11
C ARG A 331 3.51 -14.77 27.74
N LEU A 332 3.85 -15.75 26.92
CA LEU A 332 4.61 -16.95 27.27
C LEU A 332 5.99 -16.90 26.62
N LYS A 333 7.00 -17.47 27.28
CA LYS A 333 8.37 -17.57 26.79
C LYS A 333 8.89 -18.98 26.84
N LEU A 334 9.49 -19.44 25.74
CA LEU A 334 10.24 -20.68 25.66
C LEU A 334 11.60 -20.37 25.03
N GLY A 335 12.69 -20.78 25.68
CA GLY A 335 14.03 -20.37 25.24
C GLY A 335 14.17 -18.85 25.22
N GLN A 336 14.43 -18.30 24.03
CA GLN A 336 14.51 -16.86 23.79
C GLN A 336 13.23 -16.28 23.17
N GLU A 337 12.36 -17.13 22.66
CA GLU A 337 11.20 -16.78 21.85
C GLU A 337 9.94 -16.55 22.70
N VAL A 338 9.04 -15.76 22.14
CA VAL A 338 7.83 -15.31 22.81
C VAL A 338 6.61 -15.73 22.01
N LEU A 339 5.63 -16.30 22.71
CA LEU A 339 4.30 -16.61 22.21
C LEU A 339 3.28 -15.78 22.99
N ASN A 340 2.42 -15.04 22.29
CA ASN A 340 1.29 -14.35 22.90
C ASN A 340 0.01 -15.14 22.63
N LEU A 341 -0.63 -15.62 23.69
CA LEU A 341 -1.99 -16.14 23.61
C LEU A 341 -2.96 -14.97 23.72
N MET A 342 -4.01 -14.97 22.91
CA MET A 342 -5.02 -13.91 22.86
C MET A 342 -6.42 -14.52 23.02
N GLU A 343 -7.07 -14.31 24.16
CA GLU A 343 -8.46 -14.69 24.35
C GLU A 343 -9.34 -13.47 24.12
N PHE A 344 -10.17 -13.48 23.09
CA PHE A 344 -11.22 -12.48 22.94
C PHE A 344 -12.34 -12.80 23.94
N LEU A 345 -12.52 -11.91 24.93
CA LEU A 345 -13.59 -12.01 25.91
C LEU A 345 -14.92 -11.63 25.24
N GLU A 346 -14.91 -10.54 24.46
CA GLU A 346 -16.05 -10.08 23.66
C GLU A 346 -15.56 -9.37 22.39
N PRO A 347 -16.18 -9.61 21.21
CA PRO A 347 -17.01 -10.78 20.90
C PRO A 347 -16.16 -12.07 20.83
N LYS A 348 -16.70 -13.20 21.30
CA LYS A 348 -16.09 -14.53 21.12
C LYS A 348 -16.05 -14.89 19.63
N GLY A 349 -15.00 -15.58 19.18
CA GLY A 349 -14.89 -16.04 17.80
C GLY A 349 -15.17 -17.52 17.62
N ARG A 350 -14.98 -18.01 16.39
CA ARG A 350 -15.35 -19.38 15.99
C ARG A 350 -14.22 -20.37 16.28
N PRO A 351 -14.55 -21.61 16.69
CA PRO A 351 -13.55 -22.66 16.90
C PRO A 351 -12.98 -23.16 15.57
N ILE A 352 -11.75 -23.71 15.61
CA ILE A 352 -11.13 -24.36 14.45
C ILE A 352 -12.00 -25.57 14.01
N PRO A 353 -12.34 -25.72 12.72
CA PRO A 353 -13.08 -26.87 12.23
C PRO A 353 -12.36 -28.20 12.56
N GLN A 354 -13.09 -29.22 13.03
CA GLN A 354 -12.46 -30.50 13.42
C GLN A 354 -11.85 -31.27 12.25
N ASP A 355 -12.38 -31.09 11.04
CA ASP A 355 -11.95 -31.76 9.81
C ASP A 355 -10.80 -31.02 9.08
N PHE A 356 -10.21 -30.01 9.73
CA PHE A 356 -9.17 -29.16 9.20
C PHE A 356 -7.84 -29.89 8.99
N LYS A 357 -7.29 -29.70 7.78
CA LYS A 357 -6.12 -30.42 7.27
C LYS A 357 -4.94 -29.51 7.06
N SER A 358 -3.76 -30.12 6.97
CA SER A 358 -2.51 -29.39 6.76
C SER A 358 -2.40 -28.70 5.40
N ASP A 359 -3.17 -29.14 4.39
CA ASP A 359 -3.22 -28.49 3.07
C ASP A 359 -4.22 -27.34 2.98
N ASP A 360 -5.07 -27.10 4.00
CA ASP A 360 -5.99 -25.95 4.04
C ASP A 360 -5.23 -24.63 4.16
N LEU A 361 -5.69 -23.55 3.52
CA LEU A 361 -5.03 -22.23 3.57
C LEU A 361 -5.15 -21.53 4.94
N MET A 362 -5.96 -22.07 5.85
CA MET A 362 -5.96 -21.64 7.25
C MET A 362 -4.90 -22.39 8.09
N PHE A 363 -4.11 -23.28 7.48
CA PHE A 363 -3.07 -24.02 8.17
C PHE A 363 -1.87 -23.17 8.51
N GLN A 364 -1.64 -23.05 9.82
CA GLN A 364 -0.45 -22.45 10.39
C GLN A 364 -0.06 -23.24 11.64
N HIS A 365 1.24 -23.31 11.90
CA HIS A 365 1.76 -23.91 13.12
C HIS A 365 3.02 -23.21 13.61
N ILE A 366 3.39 -23.54 14.84
CA ILE A 366 4.65 -23.12 15.45
C ILE A 366 5.53 -24.36 15.64
N ALA A 367 6.77 -24.28 15.16
CA ALA A 367 7.77 -25.32 15.27
C ALA A 367 8.59 -25.15 16.55
N ILE A 368 8.37 -26.04 17.51
CA ILE A 368 9.01 -26.05 18.82
C ILE A 368 10.20 -26.99 18.78
N VAL A 369 11.40 -26.45 18.99
CA VAL A 369 12.62 -27.25 18.96
C VAL A 369 12.76 -28.06 20.22
N VAL A 370 13.08 -29.35 20.08
CA VAL A 370 13.30 -30.27 21.19
C VAL A 370 14.69 -30.89 21.11
N SER A 371 15.25 -31.23 22.28
CA SER A 371 16.56 -31.90 22.37
C SER A 371 16.49 -33.41 22.14
N ASP A 372 15.30 -34.00 22.25
CA ASP A 372 15.01 -35.42 22.04
C ASP A 372 13.53 -35.57 21.67
N ILE A 373 13.25 -35.86 20.41
CA ILE A 373 11.88 -35.95 19.89
C ILE A 373 11.11 -37.11 20.48
N ASN A 374 11.77 -38.21 20.85
CA ASN A 374 11.11 -39.38 21.42
C ASN A 374 10.66 -39.09 22.86
N ALA A 375 11.51 -38.42 23.65
CA ALA A 375 11.15 -37.99 25.00
C ALA A 375 10.02 -36.94 24.99
N ALA A 376 10.08 -35.99 24.05
CA ALA A 376 9.02 -34.99 23.86
C ALA A 376 7.70 -35.64 23.43
N TYR A 377 7.73 -36.51 22.42
CA TYR A 377 6.57 -37.28 21.96
C TYR A 377 5.97 -38.13 23.09
N GLY A 378 6.79 -38.85 23.86
CA GLY A 378 6.33 -39.63 25.02
C GLY A 378 5.71 -38.77 26.12
N ARG A 379 6.15 -37.50 26.27
CA ARG A 379 5.48 -36.53 27.14
C ARG A 379 4.11 -36.14 26.58
N LEU A 380 4.00 -35.80 25.29
CA LEU A 380 2.73 -35.48 24.63
C LEU A 380 1.71 -36.61 24.79
N LEU A 381 2.12 -37.86 24.58
CA LEU A 381 1.28 -39.04 24.78
C LEU A 381 0.75 -39.17 26.22
N ARG A 382 1.61 -38.97 27.23
CA ARG A 382 1.19 -39.02 28.65
C ARG A 382 0.17 -37.93 29.03
N HIS A 383 0.15 -36.83 28.28
CA HIS A 383 -0.82 -35.75 28.44
C HIS A 383 -2.02 -35.86 27.49
N ASN A 384 -2.20 -36.99 26.80
CA ASN A 384 -3.31 -37.25 25.87
C ASN A 384 -3.44 -36.19 24.75
N VAL A 385 -2.30 -35.67 24.28
CA VAL A 385 -2.28 -34.68 23.19
C VAL A 385 -2.62 -35.36 21.87
N SER A 386 -3.52 -34.75 21.10
CA SER A 386 -3.98 -35.31 19.82
C SER A 386 -2.95 -35.05 18.71
N GLY A 387 -2.51 -36.13 18.05
CA GLY A 387 -1.62 -36.06 16.90
C GLY A 387 -2.32 -35.67 15.61
N ILE A 388 -1.63 -34.91 14.77
CA ILE A 388 -1.93 -34.79 13.33
C ILE A 388 -1.10 -35.85 12.60
N SER A 389 0.18 -35.95 12.95
CA SER A 389 1.04 -37.04 12.48
C SER A 389 0.74 -38.34 13.22
N VAL A 390 1.03 -39.47 12.56
CA VAL A 390 0.85 -40.81 13.16
C VAL A 390 1.87 -41.06 14.27
N ASP A 391 3.14 -40.74 13.99
CA ASP A 391 4.29 -40.85 14.89
C ASP A 391 5.37 -39.85 14.43
N PRO A 392 6.46 -39.62 15.18
CA PRO A 392 7.55 -38.76 14.75
C PRO A 392 8.18 -39.26 13.43
N GLN A 393 8.21 -38.39 12.42
CA GLN A 393 8.76 -38.71 11.10
C GLN A 393 10.18 -38.20 10.97
N LYS A 394 11.10 -39.04 10.50
CA LYS A 394 12.45 -38.62 10.09
C LYS A 394 12.43 -38.30 8.60
N LEU A 395 12.75 -37.06 8.24
CA LEU A 395 12.77 -36.62 6.86
C LEU A 395 13.93 -37.26 6.08
N PRO A 396 13.68 -37.67 4.83
CA PRO A 396 14.55 -38.60 4.11
C PRO A 396 15.85 -37.95 3.60
N GLU A 397 16.91 -38.77 3.52
CA GLU A 397 18.27 -38.33 3.15
C GLU A 397 18.37 -37.74 1.74
N TRP A 398 17.46 -38.08 0.82
CA TRP A 398 17.46 -37.53 -0.54
C TRP A 398 17.11 -36.04 -0.58
N ASN A 399 16.51 -35.49 0.49
CA ASN A 399 16.17 -34.07 0.59
C ASN A 399 17.29 -33.33 1.33
N PRO A 400 18.26 -32.71 0.64
CA PRO A 400 19.46 -32.19 1.30
C PRO A 400 19.16 -31.10 2.33
N ASN A 401 18.06 -30.37 2.20
CA ASN A 401 17.68 -29.31 3.13
C ASN A 401 16.90 -29.83 4.34
N ALA A 402 16.20 -30.95 4.21
CA ALA A 402 15.41 -31.53 5.30
C ALA A 402 15.98 -32.83 5.90
N ALA A 403 16.98 -33.44 5.26
CA ALA A 403 17.53 -34.75 5.61
C ALA A 403 17.85 -34.87 7.10
N GLY A 404 17.36 -35.94 7.72
CA GLY A 404 17.64 -36.27 9.10
C GLY A 404 16.87 -35.46 10.15
N ILE A 405 16.20 -34.37 9.77
CA ILE A 405 15.28 -33.64 10.66
C ILE A 405 14.15 -34.59 11.07
N GLN A 406 13.83 -34.61 12.36
CA GLN A 406 12.67 -35.33 12.86
C GLN A 406 11.58 -34.33 13.25
N ALA A 407 10.34 -34.64 12.90
CA ALA A 407 9.21 -33.75 13.12
C ALA A 407 7.94 -34.53 13.53
N TYR A 408 7.08 -33.90 14.32
CA TYR A 408 5.77 -34.45 14.70
C TYR A 408 4.75 -33.32 14.86
N TYR A 409 3.67 -33.38 14.08
CA TYR A 409 2.55 -32.43 14.17
C TYR A 409 1.49 -32.94 15.14
N PHE A 410 0.97 -32.04 15.97
CA PHE A 410 -0.07 -32.29 16.96
C PHE A 410 -0.96 -31.06 17.15
N ARG A 411 -1.98 -31.17 18.01
CA ARG A 411 -2.88 -30.07 18.33
C ARG A 411 -2.80 -29.66 19.79
N ASP A 412 -2.90 -28.36 20.04
CA ASP A 412 -3.15 -27.84 21.38
C ASP A 412 -4.63 -28.02 21.78
N PRO A 413 -5.03 -27.63 23.02
CA PRO A 413 -6.40 -27.78 23.49
C PRO A 413 -7.47 -27.01 22.70
N ASP A 414 -7.08 -25.96 21.96
CA ASP A 414 -7.96 -25.13 21.15
C ASP A 414 -8.00 -25.61 19.68
N GLY A 415 -7.21 -26.64 19.36
CA GLY A 415 -7.14 -27.27 18.04
C GLY A 415 -6.04 -26.72 17.13
N HIS A 416 -5.21 -25.79 17.61
CA HIS A 416 -4.11 -25.21 16.85
C HIS A 416 -3.07 -26.26 16.50
N PRO A 417 -2.67 -26.36 15.23
CA PRO A 417 -1.52 -27.18 14.86
C PRO A 417 -0.24 -26.65 15.49
N LEU A 418 0.54 -27.57 16.07
CA LEU A 418 1.88 -27.34 16.59
C LEU A 418 2.81 -28.42 16.05
N GLU A 419 4.10 -28.12 15.99
CA GLU A 419 5.15 -29.07 15.62
C GLU A 419 6.18 -29.16 16.75
N ILE A 420 6.64 -30.37 17.06
CA ILE A 420 7.95 -30.56 17.69
C ILE A 420 8.96 -30.99 16.63
N ILE A 421 10.14 -30.38 16.66
CA ILE A 421 11.21 -30.59 15.67
C ILE A 421 12.55 -30.85 16.36
N GLU A 422 13.27 -31.86 15.91
CA GLU A 422 14.65 -32.15 16.32
C GLU A 422 15.58 -32.04 15.10
N TYR A 423 16.62 -31.23 15.23
CA TYR A 423 17.62 -31.05 14.19
C TYR A 423 18.79 -32.03 14.38
N PRO A 424 19.25 -32.74 13.34
CA PRO A 424 20.48 -33.51 13.40
C PRO A 424 21.70 -32.58 13.42
N PRO A 425 22.89 -33.07 13.80
CA PRO A 425 24.12 -32.29 13.76
C PRO A 425 24.35 -31.63 12.39
N GLY A 426 24.66 -30.33 12.40
CA GLY A 426 24.91 -29.54 11.18
C GLY A 426 23.66 -28.95 10.52
N LYS A 427 22.46 -29.07 11.12
CA LYS A 427 21.23 -28.42 10.67
C LYS A 427 20.59 -27.60 11.80
N GLY A 428 19.81 -26.58 11.43
CA GLY A 428 19.24 -25.66 12.41
C GLY A 428 20.30 -24.72 13.02
N ASP A 429 19.88 -23.87 13.95
CA ASP A 429 20.75 -22.95 14.66
C ASP A 429 21.68 -23.70 15.64
N ASP A 430 22.94 -23.29 15.78
CA ASP A 430 23.92 -23.91 16.67
C ASP A 430 23.41 -24.03 18.12
N ARG A 431 22.55 -23.09 18.55
CA ARG A 431 21.96 -23.10 19.88
C ARG A 431 21.04 -24.30 20.15
N TRP A 432 20.55 -24.97 19.11
CA TRP A 432 19.70 -26.16 19.22
C TRP A 432 20.48 -27.43 19.61
N HIS A 433 21.80 -27.44 19.40
CA HIS A 433 22.66 -28.62 19.64
C HIS A 433 23.30 -28.66 21.03
N GLN A 434 22.76 -27.90 21.98
CA GLN A 434 23.30 -27.84 23.34
C GLN A 434 22.99 -29.13 24.11
N LEU A 435 24.01 -29.99 24.26
CA LEU A 435 23.93 -31.32 24.90
C LEU A 435 23.46 -31.33 26.38
N LYS A 436 23.36 -30.17 27.01
CA LYS A 436 22.86 -30.01 28.39
C LYS A 436 21.83 -28.88 28.42
N GLY A 437 20.55 -29.23 28.35
CA GLY A 437 19.47 -28.25 28.26
C GLY A 437 18.11 -28.82 28.66
N PRO A 438 17.06 -27.97 28.69
CA PRO A 438 15.69 -28.42 28.82
C PRO A 438 15.26 -29.26 27.61
N LEU A 439 14.21 -30.07 27.78
CA LEU A 439 13.67 -30.88 26.68
C LEU A 439 13.10 -30.03 25.54
N PHE A 440 12.38 -28.95 25.88
CA PHE A 440 11.87 -27.97 24.93
C PHE A 440 12.77 -26.74 24.96
N LEU A 441 13.39 -26.44 23.82
CA LEU A 441 14.51 -25.51 23.73
C LEU A 441 14.08 -24.09 23.37
N GLY A 442 13.10 -23.95 22.48
CA GLY A 442 12.67 -22.67 21.92
C GLY A 442 11.72 -22.86 20.75
N ILE A 443 11.43 -21.76 20.07
CA ILE A 443 10.64 -21.77 18.82
C ILE A 443 11.61 -21.49 17.67
N ASP A 444 11.60 -22.33 16.62
CA ASP A 444 12.42 -22.09 15.43
C ASP A 444 11.72 -21.12 14.47
N HIS A 445 10.48 -21.45 14.11
CA HIS A 445 9.70 -20.69 13.16
C HIS A 445 8.20 -20.87 13.38
N SER A 446 7.41 -20.05 12.68
CA SER A 446 6.00 -20.34 12.41
C SER A 446 5.82 -20.58 10.92
N ALA A 447 5.14 -21.67 10.58
CA ALA A 447 4.87 -22.06 9.21
C ALA A 447 3.43 -21.72 8.84
N ILE A 448 3.22 -21.23 7.61
CA ILE A 448 1.93 -20.72 7.12
C ILE A 448 1.67 -21.33 5.74
N ALA A 449 0.51 -21.95 5.57
CA ALA A 449 0.05 -22.44 4.28
C ALA A 449 -0.23 -21.28 3.33
N VAL A 450 0.30 -21.38 2.12
CA VAL A 450 0.15 -20.37 1.08
C VAL A 450 -0.33 -20.99 -0.21
N LYS A 451 -1.17 -20.25 -0.94
CA LYS A 451 -1.66 -20.68 -2.26
C LYS A 451 -0.56 -20.70 -3.32
N ASN A 452 0.44 -19.82 -3.17
CA ASN A 452 1.53 -19.69 -4.11
C ASN A 452 2.74 -19.02 -3.44
N THR A 453 3.86 -19.73 -3.38
CA THR A 453 5.11 -19.21 -2.78
C THR A 453 5.56 -17.91 -3.44
N SER A 454 5.61 -17.85 -4.77
CA SER A 454 6.11 -16.69 -5.50
C SER A 454 5.29 -15.44 -5.23
N GLN A 455 3.97 -15.56 -5.12
CA GLN A 455 3.09 -14.44 -4.76
C GLN A 455 3.35 -13.98 -3.33
N SER A 456 3.49 -14.90 -2.38
CA SER A 456 3.78 -14.59 -0.98
C SER A 456 5.15 -13.91 -0.81
N LEU A 457 6.15 -14.28 -1.60
CA LEU A 457 7.48 -13.65 -1.58
C LEU A 457 7.46 -12.18 -2.02
N GLU A 458 6.52 -11.74 -2.86
CA GLU A 458 6.35 -10.30 -3.14
C GLU A 458 6.05 -9.50 -1.86
N PHE A 459 5.39 -10.11 -0.89
CA PHE A 459 5.13 -9.51 0.41
C PHE A 459 6.29 -9.75 1.38
N TYR A 460 6.58 -11.00 1.72
CA TYR A 460 7.52 -11.32 2.79
C TYR A 460 8.97 -10.95 2.46
N GLU A 461 9.44 -11.25 1.25
CA GLU A 461 10.81 -10.91 0.86
C GLU A 461 10.89 -9.47 0.36
N LYS A 462 10.10 -9.11 -0.66
CA LYS A 462 10.28 -7.82 -1.34
C LYS A 462 9.71 -6.63 -0.59
N THR A 463 8.65 -6.84 0.21
CA THR A 463 8.03 -5.76 0.99
C THR A 463 8.59 -5.72 2.41
N LEU A 464 8.57 -6.83 3.15
CA LEU A 464 9.07 -6.87 4.53
C LEU A 464 10.60 -6.95 4.62
N GLY A 465 11.28 -7.40 3.57
CA GLY A 465 12.74 -7.51 3.55
C GLY A 465 13.27 -8.76 4.27
N LEU A 466 12.41 -9.76 4.50
CA LEU A 466 12.86 -11.07 5.01
C LEU A 466 13.75 -11.75 3.97
N LYS A 467 14.76 -12.47 4.43
CA LYS A 467 15.67 -13.21 3.54
C LYS A 467 15.25 -14.66 3.46
N ILE A 468 15.28 -15.22 2.26
CA ILE A 468 15.17 -16.67 2.06
C ILE A 468 16.44 -17.32 2.64
N VAL A 469 16.27 -18.22 3.59
CA VAL A 469 17.36 -18.94 4.26
C VAL A 469 17.34 -20.44 3.97
N GLY A 470 16.24 -20.95 3.41
CA GLY A 470 16.10 -22.35 3.04
C GLY A 470 14.95 -22.56 2.05
N GLN A 471 15.10 -23.55 1.18
CA GLN A 471 14.03 -23.99 0.28
C GLN A 471 14.09 -25.50 0.12
N SER A 472 12.97 -26.19 0.27
CA SER A 472 12.91 -27.63 0.01
C SER A 472 11.62 -28.01 -0.70
N LEU A 473 11.66 -29.19 -1.32
CA LEU A 473 10.45 -29.84 -1.80
C LEU A 473 10.33 -31.15 -1.03
N ASN A 474 9.35 -31.21 -0.13
CA ASN A 474 9.11 -32.39 0.69
C ASN A 474 7.99 -33.21 0.06
N TYR A 475 8.21 -34.52 -0.06
CA TYR A 475 7.23 -35.48 -0.57
C TYR A 475 7.56 -36.89 -0.11
N GLY A 476 6.68 -37.85 -0.41
CA GLY A 476 6.86 -39.26 -0.05
C GLY A 476 6.17 -39.62 1.26
N ILE A 477 6.32 -40.88 1.69
CA ILE A 477 5.52 -41.46 2.76
C ILE A 477 5.74 -40.76 4.11
N GLU A 478 6.96 -40.29 4.37
CA GLU A 478 7.30 -39.53 5.58
C GLU A 478 6.57 -38.19 5.61
N GLN A 479 6.49 -37.49 4.47
CA GLN A 479 5.75 -36.23 4.37
C GLN A 479 4.24 -36.47 4.51
N GLU A 480 3.70 -37.54 3.91
CA GLU A 480 2.29 -37.90 4.04
C GLU A 480 1.91 -38.17 5.50
N LYS A 481 2.71 -38.97 6.20
CA LYS A 481 2.52 -39.29 7.61
C LYS A 481 2.71 -38.08 8.52
N LEU A 482 3.62 -37.16 8.16
CA LEU A 482 3.85 -35.92 8.90
C LEU A 482 2.63 -35.01 8.81
N SER A 483 2.18 -34.68 7.60
CA SER A 483 1.09 -33.72 7.41
C SER A 483 -0.31 -34.33 7.52
N GLY A 484 -0.45 -35.66 7.52
CA GLY A 484 -1.75 -36.33 7.45
C GLY A 484 -2.47 -36.13 6.12
N VAL A 485 -1.73 -35.75 5.06
CA VAL A 485 -2.26 -35.47 3.72
C VAL A 485 -1.67 -36.49 2.76
N LYS A 486 -2.55 -37.27 2.12
CA LYS A 486 -2.15 -38.33 1.20
C LYS A 486 -1.43 -37.76 -0.03
N GLU A 487 -0.36 -38.43 -0.45
CA GLU A 487 0.49 -38.06 -1.59
C GLU A 487 1.07 -36.64 -1.52
N ALA A 488 1.15 -36.05 -0.32
CA ALA A 488 1.54 -34.67 -0.13
C ALA A 488 2.89 -34.34 -0.79
N LYS A 489 2.88 -33.27 -1.59
CA LYS A 489 4.06 -32.60 -2.12
C LYS A 489 3.99 -31.14 -1.71
N VAL A 490 4.96 -30.71 -0.90
CA VAL A 490 4.95 -29.39 -0.27
C VAL A 490 6.25 -28.69 -0.63
N ARG A 491 6.14 -27.53 -1.28
CA ARG A 491 7.25 -26.61 -1.42
C ARG A 491 7.33 -25.80 -0.14
N ILE A 492 8.49 -25.86 0.49
CA ILE A 492 8.79 -25.17 1.73
C ILE A 492 9.77 -24.05 1.42
N THR A 493 9.48 -22.84 1.90
CA THR A 493 10.39 -21.69 1.79
C THR A 493 10.55 -21.02 3.15
N SER A 494 11.71 -21.20 3.76
CA SER A 494 12.04 -20.66 5.06
C SER A 494 12.63 -19.26 4.91
N LEU A 495 12.11 -18.32 5.70
CA LEU A 495 12.40 -16.89 5.68
C LEU A 495 12.87 -16.45 7.08
N LYS A 496 13.81 -15.51 7.13
CA LYS A 496 14.30 -14.95 8.41
C LYS A 496 14.51 -13.44 8.31
N ALA A 497 14.17 -12.75 9.40
CA ALA A 497 14.60 -11.38 9.61
C ALA A 497 16.07 -11.35 10.08
N GLU A 498 16.61 -10.18 10.40
CA GLU A 498 17.95 -10.12 11.00
C GLU A 498 17.97 -10.78 12.38
N LYS A 499 16.87 -10.67 13.13
CA LYS A 499 16.73 -11.18 14.50
C LYS A 499 15.40 -11.92 14.71
N GLY A 500 15.41 -12.80 15.69
CA GLY A 500 14.23 -13.56 16.10
C GLY A 500 13.98 -14.83 15.28
N PRO A 501 12.86 -15.51 15.54
CA PRO A 501 12.52 -16.77 14.90
C PRO A 501 12.05 -16.58 13.44
N GLY A 502 12.04 -17.68 12.68
CA GLY A 502 11.78 -17.70 11.25
C GLY A 502 10.30 -17.68 10.86
N ILE A 503 10.02 -17.47 9.59
CA ILE A 503 8.69 -17.69 9.01
C ILE A 503 8.86 -18.69 7.88
N GLU A 504 7.98 -19.67 7.78
CA GLU A 504 8.04 -20.67 6.73
C GLU A 504 6.77 -20.66 5.89
N LEU A 505 6.93 -20.70 4.57
CA LEU A 505 5.81 -20.77 3.63
C LEU A 505 5.62 -22.22 3.18
N LEU A 506 4.42 -22.75 3.37
CA LEU A 506 4.03 -24.10 2.97
C LEU A 506 3.10 -24.04 1.75
N ASP A 507 3.65 -24.34 0.58
CA ASP A 507 2.94 -24.34 -0.70
C ASP A 507 2.69 -25.79 -1.12
N TYR A 508 1.50 -26.30 -0.76
CA TYR A 508 1.05 -27.64 -1.13
C TYR A 508 0.78 -27.70 -2.64
N ILE A 509 1.76 -28.19 -3.40
CA ILE A 509 1.65 -28.32 -4.86
C ILE A 509 0.83 -29.54 -5.26
N PHE A 510 0.69 -30.52 -4.36
CA PHE A 510 -0.20 -31.67 -4.54
C PHE A 510 -0.58 -32.29 -3.18
N PRO A 511 -1.83 -32.71 -2.97
CA PRO A 511 -3.00 -32.37 -3.79
C PRO A 511 -3.34 -30.86 -3.68
N ILE A 512 -3.93 -30.29 -4.74
CA ILE A 512 -4.44 -28.91 -4.72
C ILE A 512 -5.90 -28.95 -4.24
N SER A 513 -6.13 -29.51 -3.06
CA SER A 513 -7.46 -29.74 -2.46
C SER A 513 -7.74 -28.92 -1.22
N GLY A 514 -6.73 -28.20 -0.72
CA GLY A 514 -6.85 -27.36 0.47
C GLY A 514 -8.02 -26.38 0.40
N ARG A 515 -8.77 -26.29 1.49
CA ARG A 515 -9.86 -25.32 1.62
C ARG A 515 -9.30 -23.91 1.63
N GLU A 516 -9.98 -22.99 0.95
CA GLU A 516 -9.68 -21.58 1.08
C GLU A 516 -10.03 -21.08 2.49
N MET A 517 -9.28 -20.09 2.97
CA MET A 517 -9.62 -19.42 4.21
C MET A 517 -11.01 -18.75 4.08
N PRO A 518 -11.92 -18.89 5.06
CA PRO A 518 -13.24 -18.27 5.01
C PRO A 518 -13.16 -16.78 4.73
N ARG A 519 -13.95 -16.28 3.77
CA ARG A 519 -13.92 -14.86 3.37
C ARG A 519 -14.36 -13.90 4.46
N ASP A 520 -15.08 -14.42 5.46
CA ASP A 520 -15.56 -13.69 6.63
C ASP A 520 -14.70 -13.96 7.87
N THR A 521 -13.47 -14.47 7.71
CA THR A 521 -12.50 -14.65 8.80
C THR A 521 -12.30 -13.33 9.53
N ARG A 522 -12.30 -13.38 10.86
CA ARG A 522 -12.12 -12.24 11.77
C ARG A 522 -10.98 -12.51 12.73
N ALA A 523 -10.44 -11.46 13.33
CA ALA A 523 -9.33 -11.53 14.28
C ALA A 523 -9.58 -12.43 15.51
N ASN A 524 -10.85 -12.60 15.88
CA ASN A 524 -11.25 -13.42 17.03
C ASN A 524 -11.49 -14.89 16.68
N ASP A 525 -11.50 -15.29 15.41
CA ASP A 525 -11.56 -16.70 15.04
C ASP A 525 -10.29 -17.43 15.48
N LEU A 526 -10.44 -18.66 15.94
CA LEU A 526 -9.30 -19.41 16.48
C LEU A 526 -8.27 -19.78 15.40
N TRP A 527 -8.60 -19.76 14.12
CA TRP A 527 -7.61 -20.02 13.05
C TRP A 527 -6.87 -18.76 12.57
N HIS A 528 -7.16 -17.59 13.14
CA HIS A 528 -6.58 -16.32 12.74
C HIS A 528 -5.11 -16.18 13.15
#